data_AF-A0A5P8VW43-F1
#
_entry.id   AF-A0A5P8VW43-F1
#
_cell.length_a   1.000
_cell.length_b   1.000
_cell.length_c   1.000
_cell.angle_alpha   90.00
_cell.angle_beta   90.00
_cell.angle_gamma   90.00
#
_symmetry.space_group_name_H-M   'P 1'
#
loop_
_entity.id
_entity.type
_entity.pdbx_description
1 polymer ?
#
loop_
_entity_poly.entity_id
_entity_poly.type
_entity_poly.pdbx_seq_one_letter_code
_entity_poly.pdbx_strand_id
1 'polypeptide(L)'
;MDSTFNWKLEQTLLEKVINLASQRGQSPESIVSEAVRLYLETQLLETVDNAVSDPLIGLFAGTPDLATNSEDILQQEITEKSGWTWK
;
A
#
# COMPACT_ATOMS: atom_id res chain seq x y z
N MET A 1 -12.13 -1.16 -6.30
CA MET A 1 -11.28 -1.60 -7.42
C MET A 1 -11.02 -3.07 -7.21
N ASP A 2 -11.56 -3.93 -8.07
CA ASP A 2 -11.28 -5.36 -8.02
C ASP A 2 -9.96 -5.63 -8.74
N SER A 3 -8.86 -5.58 -7.99
CA SER A 3 -7.51 -5.85 -8.51
C SER A 3 -7.26 -7.35 -8.55
N THR A 4 -7.33 -7.95 -9.73
CA THR A 4 -7.02 -9.38 -9.94
C THR A 4 -5.51 -9.58 -10.04
N PHE A 5 -4.95 -10.36 -9.13
CA PHE A 5 -3.52 -10.70 -9.11
C PHE A 5 -3.29 -12.13 -9.62
N ASN A 6 -2.61 -12.26 -10.76
CA ASN A 6 -2.27 -13.55 -11.35
C ASN A 6 -0.98 -14.08 -10.72
N TRP A 7 -1.10 -14.87 -9.65
CA TRP A 7 0.03 -15.46 -8.94
C TRP A 7 0.18 -16.94 -9.25
N LYS A 8 1.37 -17.37 -9.69
CA LYS A 8 1.71 -18.79 -9.83
C LYS A 8 2.38 -19.27 -8.54
N LEU A 9 1.60 -19.90 -7.67
CA LEU A 9 2.14 -20.52 -6.44
C LEU A 9 2.97 -21.75 -6.77
N GLU A 10 3.92 -22.03 -5.87
CA GLU A 10 4.59 -23.31 -5.78
C GLU A 10 3.58 -24.41 -5.40
N GLN A 11 3.73 -25.61 -5.98
CA GLN A 11 2.69 -26.65 -5.93
C GLN A 11 2.46 -27.17 -4.51
N THR A 12 3.51 -27.35 -3.71
CA THR A 12 3.37 -27.83 -2.33
C THR A 12 2.70 -26.79 -1.43
N LEU A 13 2.92 -25.50 -1.69
CA LEU A 13 2.24 -24.41 -1.02
C LEU A 13 0.74 -24.40 -1.36
N LEU A 14 0.40 -24.54 -2.64
CA LEU A 14 -0.99 -24.55 -3.11
C LEU A 14 -1.80 -25.68 -2.45
N GLU A 15 -1.23 -26.89 -2.41
CA GLU A 15 -1.88 -28.04 -1.76
C GLU A 15 -2.15 -27.80 -0.28
N LYS A 16 -1.21 -27.19 0.44
CA LYS A 16 -1.41 -26.83 1.86
C LYS A 16 -2.52 -25.82 2.05
N VAL A 17 -2.58 -24.79 1.20
CA VAL A 17 -3.63 -23.76 1.27
C VAL A 17 -5.00 -24.39 0.99
N ILE A 18 -5.12 -25.25 -0.01
CA ILE A 18 -6.38 -25.94 -0.34
C ILE A 18 -6.82 -26.84 0.82
N ASN A 19 -5.91 -27.59 1.42
CA ASN A 19 -6.21 -28.45 2.57
C ASN A 19 -6.68 -27.64 3.77
N LEU A 20 -6.00 -26.52 4.07
CA LEU A 20 -6.35 -25.63 5.17
C LEU A 20 -7.69 -24.92 4.94
N ALA A 21 -7.94 -24.47 3.71
CA ALA A 21 -9.21 -23.88 3.28
C ALA A 21 -10.36 -24.89 3.45
N SER A 22 -10.15 -26.13 3.01
CA SER A 22 -11.11 -27.22 3.15
C SER A 22 -11.44 -27.53 4.62
N GLN A 23 -10.43 -27.55 5.50
CA GLN A 23 -10.62 -27.75 6.95
C GLN A 23 -11.43 -26.62 7.60
N ARG A 24 -11.28 -25.38 7.11
CA ARG A 24 -11.97 -24.21 7.65
C ARG A 24 -13.32 -23.91 6.97
N GLY A 25 -13.67 -24.63 5.91
CA GLY A 25 -14.87 -24.35 5.11
C GLY A 25 -14.80 -23.00 4.38
N GLN A 26 -13.60 -22.52 4.06
CA GLN A 26 -13.34 -21.24 3.39
C GLN A 26 -12.78 -21.48 1.99
N SER A 27 -12.78 -20.45 1.14
CA SER A 27 -12.10 -20.53 -0.15
C SER A 27 -10.58 -20.33 0.01
N PRO A 28 -9.74 -20.93 -0.84
CA PRO A 28 -8.29 -20.72 -0.82
C PRO A 28 -7.89 -19.24 -0.92
N GLU A 29 -8.63 -18.44 -1.68
CA GLU A 29 -8.41 -17.01 -1.84
C GLU A 29 -8.62 -16.27 -0.52
N SER A 30 -9.66 -16.62 0.25
CA SER A 30 -9.93 -16.01 1.55
C SER A 30 -8.77 -16.23 2.53
N ILE A 31 -8.16 -17.43 2.51
CA ILE A 31 -6.99 -17.75 3.33
C ILE A 31 -5.80 -16.90 2.93
N VAL A 32 -5.55 -16.74 1.62
CA VAL A 32 -4.45 -15.93 1.11
C VAL A 32 -4.66 -14.45 1.45
N SER A 33 -5.87 -13.93 1.27
CA SER A 33 -6.20 -12.55 1.64
C SER A 33 -5.99 -12.28 3.13
N GLU A 34 -6.40 -13.21 3.99
CA GLU A 34 -6.18 -13.12 5.43
C GLU A 34 -4.68 -13.13 5.77
N ALA A 35 -3.91 -14.07 5.20
CA ALA A 35 -2.49 -14.18 5.43
C ALA A 35 -1.72 -12.93 4.98
N VAL A 36 -2.06 -12.36 3.82
CA VAL A 36 -1.46 -11.12 3.32
C VAL A 36 -1.81 -9.93 4.24
N ARG A 37 -3.05 -9.83 4.70
CA ARG A 37 -3.46 -8.79 5.64
C ARG A 37 -2.65 -8.86 6.93
N LEU A 38 -2.53 -10.05 7.52
CA LEU A 38 -1.75 -10.26 8.75
C LEU A 38 -0.27 -9.91 8.54
N TYR A 39 0.30 -10.30 7.40
CA TYR A 39 1.68 -9.96 7.06
C TYR A 39 1.90 -8.44 6.96
N LEU A 40 0.99 -7.73 6.29
CA LEU A 40 1.07 -6.27 6.17
C LEU A 40 0.90 -5.57 7.52
N GLU A 41 -0.03 -6.03 8.36
CA GLU A 41 -0.20 -5.52 9.73
C GLU A 41 1.08 -5.71 10.55
N THR A 42 1.75 -6.86 10.45
CA THR A 42 3.03 -7.09 11.15
C THR A 42 4.18 -6.25 10.59
N GLN A 43 4.29 -6.11 9.26
CA GLN A 43 5.35 -5.32 8.64
C GLN A 43 5.21 -3.82 8.96
N LEU A 44 3.97 -3.31 9.02
CA LEU A 44 3.72 -1.92 9.43
C LEU A 44 4.13 -1.67 10.88
N LEU A 45 4.01 -2.66 11.76
CA LEU A 45 4.45 -2.54 13.14
C LEU A 45 5.99 -2.43 13.22
N GLU A 46 6.71 -3.27 12.47
CA GLU A 46 8.19 -3.27 12.47
C GLU A 46 8.81 -2.02 11.84
N THR A 47 8.16 -1.40 10.85
CA THR A 47 8.63 -0.15 10.24
C THR A 47 8.40 1.07 11.12
N VAL A 48 7.39 1.05 11.99
CA VAL A 48 7.09 2.14 12.93
C VAL A 48 8.05 2.15 14.13
N ASP A 49 8.56 1.01 14.57
CA ASP A 49 9.55 0.98 15.68
C ASP A 49 10.91 1.60 15.32
N ASN A 50 11.25 1.71 14.03
CA ASN A 50 12.48 2.36 13.56
C ASN A 50 12.30 3.82 13.09
N ALA A 51 11.06 4.29 12.94
CA ALA A 51 10.76 5.67 12.58
C ALA A 51 10.13 6.35 13.81
N VAL A 52 10.94 7.16 14.49
CA VAL A 52 10.58 8.04 15.62
C VAL A 52 9.09 8.37 15.63
N SER A 53 8.42 7.93 16.69
CA SER A 53 7.05 8.19 17.14
C SER A 53 6.44 9.53 16.70
N ASP A 54 6.11 9.68 15.43
CA ASP A 54 5.22 10.72 14.94
C ASP A 54 3.91 10.04 14.49
N PRO A 55 2.82 10.20 15.27
CA PRO A 55 1.53 9.56 14.98
C PRO A 55 0.87 10.06 13.69
N LEU A 56 1.44 11.10 13.04
CA LEU A 56 0.95 11.66 11.80
C LEU A 56 1.77 11.19 10.57
N ILE A 57 2.93 10.55 10.77
CA ILE A 57 3.69 9.94 9.67
C ILE A 57 2.94 8.69 9.19
N GLY A 58 2.61 8.67 7.89
CA GLY A 58 1.85 7.58 7.26
C GLY A 58 0.35 7.83 7.10
N LEU A 59 -0.19 8.98 7.58
CA LEU A 59 -1.59 9.36 7.31
C LEU A 59 -1.86 9.65 5.83
N PHE A 60 -0.83 10.06 5.09
CA PHE A 60 -0.90 10.34 3.67
C PHE A 60 0.19 9.55 2.94
N ALA A 61 -0.21 8.67 2.03
CA ALA A 61 0.69 8.01 1.10
C ALA A 61 0.94 8.93 -0.10
N GLY A 62 1.83 9.91 0.06
CA GLY A 62 2.31 10.75 -1.02
C GLY A 62 3.55 10.17 -1.68
N THR A 63 3.73 10.36 -2.99
CA THR A 63 5.02 10.13 -3.63
C THR A 63 6.04 11.13 -3.04
N PRO A 64 7.29 10.73 -2.78
CA PRO A 64 8.34 11.66 -2.29
C PRO A 64 8.56 12.86 -3.21
N ASP A 65 8.19 12.68 -4.48
CA ASP A 65 8.24 13.66 -5.56
C ASP A 65 7.44 14.95 -5.24
N LEU A 66 6.23 14.83 -4.69
CA LEU A 66 5.37 15.98 -4.38
C LEU A 66 5.92 16.84 -3.23
N ALA A 67 6.55 16.20 -2.23
CA ALA A 67 7.12 16.91 -1.08
C ALA A 67 8.49 17.52 -1.42
N THR A 68 9.28 16.85 -2.26
CA THR A 68 10.63 17.29 -2.61
C THR A 68 10.59 18.40 -3.67
N ASN A 69 9.71 18.28 -4.65
CA ASN A 69 9.60 19.20 -5.78
C ASN A 69 8.44 20.20 -5.59
N SER A 70 8.03 20.46 -4.35
CA SER A 70 6.88 21.33 -4.05
C SER A 70 7.06 22.73 -4.62
N GLU A 71 8.28 23.27 -4.59
CA GLU A 71 8.59 24.60 -5.12
C GLU A 71 8.44 24.65 -6.65
N ASP A 72 9.01 23.68 -7.37
CA ASP A 72 8.91 23.61 -8.83
C ASP A 72 7.46 23.42 -9.29
N ILE A 73 6.68 22.58 -8.59
CA ILE A 73 5.26 22.35 -8.87
C ILE A 73 4.45 23.62 -8.68
N LEU A 74 4.71 24.36 -7.59
CA LEU A 74 4.04 25.63 -7.32
C LEU A 74 4.37 26.68 -8.39
N GLN A 75 5.65 26.79 -8.78
CA GLN A 75 6.06 27.71 -9.84
C GLN A 75 5.42 27.35 -11.18
N GLN A 76 5.35 26.07 -11.54
CA GLN A 76 4.71 25.64 -12.77
C GLN A 76 3.21 26.00 -12.80
N GLU A 77 2.47 25.76 -11.72
CA GLU A 77 1.04 26.08 -11.63
C GLU A 77 0.76 27.59 -11.63
N ILE A 78 1.64 28.40 -10.99
CA ILE A 78 1.59 29.87 -11.07
C ILE A 78 1.79 30.36 -12.51
N THR A 79 2.58 29.65 -13.32
CA THR A 79 2.95 30.12 -14.66
C THR A 79 1.99 29.62 -15.75
N GLU A 80 1.49 28.39 -15.65
CA GLU A 80 0.72 27.75 -16.74
C GLU A 80 -0.80 27.85 -16.59
N LYS A 81 -1.34 28.00 -15.37
CA LYS A 81 -2.81 28.02 -15.13
C LYS A 81 -3.32 29.15 -14.25
N SER A 82 -2.44 29.87 -13.58
CA SER A 82 -2.88 30.91 -12.67
C SER A 82 -3.25 32.18 -13.42
N GLY A 83 -4.55 32.47 -13.52
CA GLY A 83 -5.06 33.80 -13.84
C GLY A 83 -4.73 34.87 -12.78
N TRP A 84 -3.91 34.54 -11.77
CA TRP A 84 -3.47 35.47 -10.74
C TRP A 84 -2.19 36.15 -11.19
N THR A 85 -2.34 37.26 -11.90
CA THR A 85 -1.28 38.28 -11.96
C THR A 85 -1.42 39.16 -10.72
N TRP A 86 -0.43 39.13 -9.82
CA TRP A 86 -0.30 40.15 -8.79
C TRP A 86 0.06 41.47 -9.49
N LYS A 87 -0.81 42.47 -9.33
CA LYS A 87 -0.61 43.83 -9.83
C LYS A 87 0.28 44.63 -8.88
#